data_AF-A0A957C4K9-F1
#
_entry.id   AF-A0A957C4K9-F1
#
_cell.length_a   1.000
_cell.length_b   1.000
_cell.length_c   1.000
_cell.angle_alpha   90.00
_cell.angle_beta   90.00
_cell.angle_gamma   90.00
#
_symmetry.space_group_name_H-M   'P 1'
#
loop_
_entity.id
_entity.type
_entity.pdbx_description
1 polymer ?
#
loop_
_entity_poly.entity_id
_entity_poly.type
_entity_poly.pdbx_seq_one_letter_code
_entity_poly.pdbx_strand_id
1 'polypeptide(L)'
;FQQAGGMELNPVSVEITYGVERIVLALQNKNSAWEIDWMDNGLTYADMMLQEEIEHCRYYFDVADVEALRQIYDTYEREHGRALEGDALISAYDYVLKCSHLFNVLDTRGAIGVTERAKFFRSMRDMTRNVAQAYVAKREELGYPLLKMMEQWGVELPEFKASVPPAPESEADFVLEIGVEELPADDVDDALLQLRSLAPKLFEELRLEYKKLHCFATPRRLVMLVEKLAARQPDEEFIAKGPPASRAFDADGNPTKAAEGFARSRGIDVSALKVEEIDGGEYVTANVHNEGQPATVVLQEALPKFIADIKFGKSMRWNETGIAFSRPIRWIVALYGETLIPFQYAGVISGNTTRGLRPNGSPELAVKDPGAYLGIMAQENIFLNREERREIILDQISGLADSIGATIPNDPGLLDEVTNLVEAPLAFSGSFDERYLQLPREVLITVMRKHQRYFPVEDSNGNLMAHFIGVRNGDLEHLDKVTKGNEHVILARFSDADYFISQDVKKPLKDYLPRLDTLVFHERLGSMLAKNDRVAGLVSRLGKLLDVDKEDIKIAEKAGKISKADLATQMVVEMTSL
;
A
#
# COMPACT_ATOMS: atom_id res chain seq x y z
N PHE A 1 4.14 -3.35 -12.51
CA PHE A 1 4.54 -4.71 -12.11
C PHE A 1 5.96 -4.73 -11.55
N GLN A 2 6.14 -5.27 -10.35
CA GLN A 2 7.46 -5.55 -9.76
C GLN A 2 8.00 -6.93 -10.16
N GLN A 3 7.09 -7.88 -10.38
CA GLN A 3 7.39 -9.26 -10.74
C GLN A 3 6.39 -9.76 -11.79
N ALA A 4 6.82 -10.68 -12.66
CA ALA A 4 5.97 -11.46 -13.55
C ALA A 4 6.54 -12.87 -13.73
N GLY A 5 5.68 -13.89 -13.75
CA GLY A 5 6.12 -15.30 -13.87
C GLY A 5 7.08 -15.76 -12.76
N GLY A 6 7.02 -15.14 -11.58
CA GLY A 6 7.95 -15.40 -10.47
C GLY A 6 9.35 -14.78 -10.63
N MET A 7 9.55 -13.94 -11.65
CA MET A 7 10.80 -13.22 -11.90
C MET A 7 10.66 -11.76 -11.53
N GLU A 8 11.71 -11.17 -10.96
CA GLU A 8 11.79 -9.72 -10.79
C GLU A 8 11.95 -9.03 -12.15
N LEU A 9 11.19 -7.96 -12.35
CA LEU A 9 11.25 -7.19 -13.58
C LEU A 9 12.35 -6.13 -13.51
N ASN A 10 13.13 -6.05 -14.58
CA ASN A 10 14.07 -4.97 -14.86
C ASN A 10 14.06 -4.68 -16.38
N PRO A 11 13.51 -3.56 -16.84
CA PRO A 11 12.90 -2.49 -16.04
C PRO A 11 11.55 -2.89 -15.43
N VAL A 12 11.12 -2.13 -14.41
CA VAL A 12 9.76 -2.21 -13.86
C VAL A 12 8.76 -1.71 -14.90
N SER A 13 7.67 -2.44 -15.12
CA SER A 13 6.61 -2.03 -16.04
C SER A 13 5.49 -1.27 -15.32
N VAL A 14 4.86 -0.31 -16.00
CA VAL A 14 3.56 0.26 -15.59
C VAL A 14 2.46 -0.34 -16.47
N GLU A 15 1.33 -0.68 -15.87
CA GLU A 15 0.14 -1.12 -16.59
C GLU A 15 -0.97 -0.09 -16.36
N ILE A 16 -1.60 0.36 -17.44
CA ILE A 16 -2.75 1.26 -17.40
C ILE A 16 -3.92 0.50 -18.02
N THR A 17 -4.89 0.13 -17.19
CA THR A 17 -6.06 -0.67 -17.58
C THR A 17 -7.32 0.17 -17.46
N TYR A 18 -7.95 0.48 -18.58
CA TYR A 18 -9.19 1.25 -18.64
C TYR A 18 -10.39 0.32 -18.58
N GLY A 19 -11.28 0.52 -17.61
CA GLY A 19 -12.63 -0.05 -17.65
C GLY A 19 -13.51 0.79 -18.56
N VAL A 20 -13.42 0.55 -19.87
CA VAL A 20 -14.01 1.41 -20.92
C VAL A 20 -15.50 1.62 -20.72
N GLU A 21 -16.27 0.55 -20.46
CA GLU A 21 -17.71 0.62 -20.24
C GLU A 21 -18.06 1.55 -19.08
N ARG A 22 -17.33 1.48 -17.97
CA ARG A 22 -17.57 2.34 -16.80
C ARG A 22 -17.26 3.81 -17.09
N ILE A 23 -16.21 4.07 -17.86
CA ILE A 23 -15.88 5.43 -18.29
C ILE A 23 -17.01 5.97 -19.18
N VAL A 24 -17.49 5.18 -20.13
CA VAL A 24 -18.56 5.57 -21.05
C VAL A 24 -19.89 5.77 -20.30
N LEU A 25 -20.23 4.93 -19.31
CA LEU A 25 -21.40 5.13 -18.46
C LEU A 25 -21.41 6.51 -17.80
N ALA A 26 -20.28 6.91 -17.22
CA ALA A 26 -20.14 8.21 -16.59
C ALA A 26 -20.24 9.36 -17.60
N LEU A 27 -19.61 9.22 -18.77
CA LEU A 27 -19.64 10.23 -19.83
C LEU A 27 -21.03 10.41 -20.45
N GLN A 28 -21.78 9.32 -20.62
CA GLN A 28 -23.13 9.33 -21.18
C GLN A 28 -24.23 9.49 -20.12
N ASN A 29 -23.85 9.56 -18.82
CA ASN A 29 -24.77 9.63 -17.69
C ASN A 29 -25.84 8.52 -17.73
N LYS A 30 -25.40 7.27 -17.93
CA LYS A 30 -26.24 6.06 -17.99
C LYS A 30 -26.04 5.22 -16.73
N ASN A 31 -27.08 4.47 -16.34
CA ASN A 31 -27.06 3.66 -15.12
C ASN A 31 -26.74 2.18 -15.39
N SER A 32 -26.78 1.76 -16.65
CA SER A 32 -26.57 0.38 -17.06
C SER A 32 -25.74 0.30 -18.34
N ALA A 33 -24.80 -0.65 -18.41
CA ALA A 33 -23.96 -0.84 -19.59
C ALA A 33 -24.79 -1.08 -20.86
N TRP A 34 -25.95 -1.71 -20.70
CA TRP A 34 -26.89 -2.00 -21.79
C TRP A 34 -27.54 -0.74 -22.39
N GLU A 35 -27.55 0.37 -21.66
CA GLU A 35 -28.10 1.66 -22.11
C GLU A 35 -27.05 2.56 -22.77
N ILE A 36 -25.79 2.10 -22.85
CA ILE A 36 -24.73 2.84 -23.53
C ILE A 36 -25.10 3.00 -25.00
N ASP A 37 -25.05 4.24 -25.47
CA ASP A 37 -25.17 4.56 -26.88
C ASP A 37 -23.86 4.13 -27.54
N TRP A 38 -23.90 3.04 -28.31
CA TRP A 38 -22.74 2.48 -29.01
C TRP A 38 -22.35 3.37 -30.20
N MET A 39 -23.37 3.90 -30.88
CA MET A 39 -23.25 4.87 -31.98
C MET A 39 -24.34 5.93 -31.85
N ASP A 40 -24.08 7.14 -32.35
CA ASP A 40 -25.01 8.28 -32.29
C ASP A 40 -26.31 8.11 -33.13
N ASN A 41 -26.50 6.96 -33.76
CA ASN A 41 -27.67 6.65 -34.59
C ASN A 41 -28.76 5.85 -33.86
N GLY A 42 -28.64 5.69 -32.53
CA GLY A 42 -29.58 4.94 -31.70
C GLY A 42 -29.26 3.46 -31.53
N LEU A 43 -28.12 2.98 -32.04
CA LEU A 43 -27.61 1.64 -31.75
C LEU A 43 -27.01 1.61 -30.34
N THR A 44 -27.49 0.69 -29.51
CA THR A 44 -27.06 0.54 -28.11
C THR A 44 -26.04 -0.58 -27.94
N TYR A 45 -25.34 -0.58 -26.80
CA TYR A 45 -24.46 -1.69 -26.40
C TYR A 45 -25.27 -2.99 -26.22
N ALA A 46 -26.54 -2.89 -25.80
CA ALA A 46 -27.42 -4.05 -25.72
C ALA A 46 -27.65 -4.71 -27.09
N ASP A 47 -27.89 -3.90 -28.12
CA ASP A 47 -28.10 -4.39 -29.49
C ASP A 47 -26.88 -5.15 -30.03
N MET A 48 -25.69 -4.80 -29.54
CA MET A 48 -24.42 -5.41 -29.95
C MET A 48 -24.06 -6.66 -29.14
N MET A 49 -24.15 -6.57 -27.81
CA MET A 49 -23.46 -7.52 -26.91
C MET A 49 -24.40 -8.32 -26.00
N LEU A 50 -25.65 -7.88 -25.78
CA LEU A 50 -26.51 -8.50 -24.75
C LEU A 50 -26.82 -9.97 -25.07
N GLN A 51 -27.12 -10.29 -26.33
CA GLN A 51 -27.42 -11.66 -26.72
C GLN A 51 -26.20 -12.57 -26.56
N GLU A 52 -25.01 -12.10 -26.93
CA GLU A 52 -23.75 -12.83 -26.74
C GLU A 52 -23.46 -13.08 -25.25
N GLU A 53 -23.67 -12.07 -24.39
CA GLU A 53 -23.48 -12.20 -22.95
C GLU A 53 -24.44 -13.23 -22.34
N ILE A 54 -25.71 -13.25 -22.78
CA ILE A 54 -26.70 -14.26 -22.36
C ILE A 54 -26.27 -15.67 -22.77
N GLU A 55 -25.76 -15.83 -23.98
CA GLU A 55 -25.29 -17.12 -24.49
C GLU A 55 -24.04 -17.61 -23.75
N HIS A 56 -23.08 -16.72 -23.49
CA HIS A 56 -21.90 -17.00 -22.70
C HIS A 56 -22.27 -17.38 -21.26
N CYS A 57 -23.14 -16.62 -20.60
CA CYS A 57 -23.63 -16.96 -19.27
C CYS A 57 -24.27 -18.34 -19.24
N ARG A 58 -25.19 -18.63 -20.18
CA ARG A 58 -25.82 -19.95 -20.25
C ARG A 58 -24.79 -21.06 -20.44
N TYR A 59 -23.79 -20.86 -21.30
CA TYR A 59 -22.76 -21.86 -21.51
C TYR A 59 -21.93 -22.09 -20.24
N TYR A 60 -21.38 -21.02 -19.66
CA TYR A 60 -20.46 -21.11 -18.52
C TYR A 60 -21.14 -21.50 -17.21
N PHE A 61 -22.42 -21.18 -17.01
CA PHE A 61 -23.14 -21.57 -15.80
C PHE A 61 -23.88 -22.90 -15.94
N ASP A 62 -24.42 -23.25 -17.12
CA ASP A 62 -25.37 -24.36 -17.22
C ASP A 62 -24.92 -25.48 -18.17
N VAL A 63 -24.34 -25.15 -19.33
CA VAL A 63 -24.15 -26.12 -20.43
C VAL A 63 -22.78 -26.79 -20.43
N ALA A 64 -21.71 -26.08 -20.02
CA ALA A 64 -20.35 -26.57 -20.15
C ALA A 64 -20.15 -27.95 -19.48
N ASP A 65 -19.63 -28.90 -20.26
CA ASP A 65 -19.35 -30.27 -19.83
C ASP A 65 -18.07 -30.30 -18.98
N VAL A 66 -18.27 -30.39 -17.67
CA VAL A 66 -17.20 -30.38 -16.67
C VAL A 66 -16.19 -31.52 -16.87
N GLU A 67 -16.65 -32.73 -17.21
CA GLU A 67 -15.76 -33.89 -17.35
C GLU A 67 -14.90 -33.76 -18.61
N ALA A 68 -15.52 -33.42 -19.74
CA ALA A 68 -14.81 -33.21 -20.98
C ALA A 68 -13.80 -32.05 -20.87
N LEU A 69 -14.19 -30.92 -20.26
CA LEU A 69 -13.29 -29.78 -20.09
C LEU A 69 -12.10 -30.07 -19.18
N ARG A 70 -12.25 -30.94 -18.16
CA ARG A 70 -11.13 -31.43 -17.34
C ARG A 70 -10.15 -32.25 -18.17
N GLN A 71 -10.64 -33.15 -19.01
CA GLN A 71 -9.77 -33.93 -19.90
C GLN A 71 -9.03 -33.05 -20.91
N ILE A 72 -9.68 -31.99 -21.41
CA ILE A 72 -9.06 -31.00 -22.29
C ILE A 72 -8.00 -30.20 -21.52
N TYR A 73 -8.27 -29.78 -20.28
CA TYR A 73 -7.28 -29.10 -19.43
C TYR A 73 -6.01 -29.97 -19.28
N ASP A 74 -6.17 -31.24 -18.90
CA ASP A 74 -5.03 -32.17 -18.74
C ASP A 74 -4.27 -32.34 -20.06
N THR A 75 -4.98 -32.28 -21.19
CA THR A 75 -4.36 -32.35 -22.51
C THR A 75 -3.56 -31.08 -22.82
N TYR A 76 -4.10 -29.90 -22.55
CA TYR A 76 -3.39 -28.63 -22.73
C TYR A 76 -2.18 -28.49 -21.80
N GLU A 77 -2.27 -28.97 -20.56
CA GLU A 77 -1.12 -29.01 -19.65
C GLU A 77 0.01 -29.89 -20.21
N ARG A 78 -0.31 -31.07 -20.76
CA ARG A 78 0.69 -31.93 -21.43
C ARG A 78 1.28 -31.29 -22.68
N GLU A 79 0.46 -30.64 -23.50
CA GLU A 79 0.93 -29.99 -24.73
C GLU A 79 1.78 -28.75 -24.44
N HIS A 80 1.53 -28.02 -23.35
CA HIS A 80 2.44 -27.01 -22.83
C HIS A 80 3.83 -27.60 -22.55
N GLY A 81 3.91 -28.74 -21.85
CA GLY A 81 5.17 -29.42 -21.57
C GLY A 81 5.92 -29.83 -22.85
N ARG A 82 5.22 -30.45 -23.79
CA ARG A 82 5.78 -30.83 -25.11
C ARG A 82 6.27 -29.62 -25.91
N ALA A 83 5.52 -28.53 -25.89
CA ALA A 83 5.90 -27.30 -26.58
C ALA A 83 7.18 -26.69 -25.97
N LEU A 84 7.31 -26.69 -24.64
CA LEU A 84 8.55 -26.26 -23.98
C LEU A 84 9.74 -27.16 -24.33
N GLU A 85 9.57 -28.49 -24.28
CA GLU A 85 10.61 -29.46 -24.65
C GLU A 85 11.07 -29.28 -26.11
N GLY A 86 10.17 -28.85 -26.99
CA GLY A 86 10.44 -28.58 -28.40
C GLY A 86 10.94 -27.15 -28.74
N ASP A 87 11.31 -26.33 -27.75
CA ASP A 87 11.66 -24.89 -27.92
C ASP A 87 10.56 -24.06 -28.61
N ALA A 88 9.30 -24.49 -28.54
CA ALA A 88 8.13 -23.82 -29.11
C ALA A 88 7.47 -22.90 -28.07
N LEU A 89 8.24 -21.94 -27.57
CA LEU A 89 7.90 -21.13 -26.40
C LEU A 89 6.57 -20.37 -26.47
N ILE A 90 6.27 -19.73 -27.61
CA ILE A 90 5.01 -18.97 -27.77
C ILE A 90 3.81 -19.92 -27.71
N SER A 91 3.91 -21.07 -28.37
CA SER A 91 2.88 -22.12 -28.29
C SER A 91 2.72 -22.66 -26.88
N ALA A 92 3.81 -22.80 -26.12
CA ALA A 92 3.75 -23.19 -24.71
C ALA A 92 2.99 -22.16 -23.86
N TYR A 93 3.13 -20.86 -24.15
CA TYR A 93 2.37 -19.79 -23.50
C TYR A 93 0.89 -19.80 -23.88
N ASP A 94 0.56 -20.07 -25.15
CA ASP A 94 -0.84 -20.19 -25.57
C ASP A 94 -1.59 -21.27 -24.77
N TYR A 95 -0.92 -22.38 -24.44
CA TYR A 95 -1.50 -23.41 -23.58
C TYR A 95 -1.68 -22.97 -22.13
N VAL A 96 -0.85 -22.05 -21.61
CA VAL A 96 -1.11 -21.40 -20.32
C VAL A 96 -2.41 -20.61 -20.37
N LEU A 97 -2.62 -19.81 -21.42
CA LEU A 97 -3.84 -19.01 -21.58
C LEU A 97 -5.08 -19.91 -21.73
N LYS A 98 -4.99 -20.99 -22.49
CA LYS A 98 -6.07 -21.98 -22.65
C LYS A 98 -6.39 -22.67 -21.33
N CYS A 99 -5.39 -23.09 -20.56
CA CYS A 99 -5.59 -23.67 -19.23
C CYS A 99 -6.24 -22.66 -18.27
N SER A 100 -5.79 -21.41 -18.28
CA SER A 100 -6.36 -20.31 -17.48
C SER A 100 -7.85 -20.08 -17.81
N HIS A 101 -8.18 -20.02 -19.09
CA HIS A 101 -9.57 -19.89 -19.52
C HIS A 101 -10.41 -21.10 -19.09
N LEU A 102 -9.95 -22.33 -19.35
CA LEU A 102 -10.68 -23.53 -18.95
C LEU A 102 -10.87 -23.65 -17.44
N PHE A 103 -9.86 -23.26 -16.66
CA PHE A 103 -9.99 -23.14 -15.21
C PHE A 103 -11.13 -22.20 -14.84
N ASN A 104 -11.21 -21.00 -15.45
CA ASN A 104 -12.29 -20.05 -15.17
C ASN A 104 -13.67 -20.63 -15.53
N VAL A 105 -13.78 -21.37 -16.63
CA VAL A 105 -15.04 -22.06 -17.01
C VAL A 105 -15.42 -23.11 -15.96
N LEU A 106 -14.47 -23.95 -15.54
CA LEU A 106 -14.69 -24.97 -14.52
C LEU A 106 -15.04 -24.38 -13.15
N ASP A 107 -14.41 -23.27 -12.78
CA ASP A 107 -14.69 -22.54 -11.54
C ASP A 107 -16.10 -21.92 -11.58
N THR A 108 -16.48 -21.31 -12.71
CA THR A 108 -17.82 -20.74 -12.95
C THR A 108 -18.92 -21.80 -12.89
N ARG A 109 -18.66 -23.01 -13.41
CA ARG A 109 -19.55 -24.17 -13.26
C ARG A 109 -19.69 -24.67 -11.81
N GLY A 110 -18.94 -24.09 -10.86
CA GLY A 110 -18.90 -24.53 -9.47
C GLY A 110 -18.27 -25.91 -9.30
N ALA A 111 -17.48 -26.36 -10.29
CA ALA A 111 -16.92 -27.71 -10.33
C ALA A 111 -15.57 -27.84 -9.64
N ILE A 112 -15.00 -26.74 -9.13
CA ILE A 112 -13.69 -26.69 -8.48
C ILE A 112 -13.88 -26.42 -6.97
N GLY A 113 -13.44 -27.37 -6.15
CA GLY A 113 -13.37 -27.18 -4.68
C GLY A 113 -12.18 -26.31 -4.26
N VAL A 114 -12.14 -25.84 -3.01
CA VAL A 114 -11.10 -24.89 -2.55
C VAL A 114 -9.67 -25.45 -2.63
N THR A 115 -9.45 -26.72 -2.28
CA THR A 115 -8.13 -27.37 -2.45
C THR A 115 -7.76 -27.58 -3.89
N GLU A 116 -8.74 -27.94 -4.70
CA GLU A 116 -8.54 -28.17 -6.11
C GLU A 116 -8.19 -26.87 -6.83
N ARG A 117 -8.83 -25.76 -6.45
CA ARG A 117 -8.48 -24.41 -6.90
C ARG A 117 -7.01 -24.10 -6.62
N ALA A 118 -6.51 -24.41 -5.43
CA ALA A 118 -5.11 -24.23 -5.08
C ALA A 118 -4.16 -25.10 -5.94
N LYS A 119 -4.58 -26.32 -6.32
CA LYS A 119 -3.82 -27.20 -7.23
C LYS A 119 -3.77 -26.60 -8.64
N PHE A 120 -4.90 -26.17 -9.20
CA PHE A 120 -4.96 -25.49 -10.50
C PHE A 120 -4.06 -24.25 -10.52
N PHE A 121 -4.15 -23.39 -9.50
CA PHE A 121 -3.28 -22.21 -9.41
C PHE A 121 -1.80 -22.57 -9.31
N ARG A 122 -1.44 -23.65 -8.60
CA ARG A 122 -0.05 -24.11 -8.54
C ARG A 122 0.44 -24.58 -9.92
N SER A 123 -0.34 -25.42 -10.59
CA SER A 123 -0.06 -25.90 -11.95
C SER A 123 0.14 -24.73 -12.92
N MET A 124 -0.84 -23.83 -13.05
CA MET A 124 -0.75 -22.70 -13.97
C MET A 124 0.40 -21.74 -13.61
N ARG A 125 0.70 -21.55 -12.31
CA ARG A 125 1.85 -20.76 -11.87
C ARG A 125 3.17 -21.42 -12.27
N ASP A 126 3.29 -22.73 -12.13
CA ASP A 126 4.47 -23.48 -12.56
C ASP A 126 4.64 -23.42 -14.08
N MET A 127 3.57 -23.62 -14.85
CA MET A 127 3.59 -23.46 -16.30
C MET A 127 4.03 -22.05 -16.70
N THR A 128 3.45 -21.01 -16.10
CA THR A 128 3.79 -19.60 -16.36
C THR A 128 5.25 -19.30 -16.02
N ARG A 129 5.74 -19.81 -14.89
CA ARG A 129 7.14 -19.66 -14.46
C ARG A 129 8.10 -20.31 -15.45
N ASN A 130 7.79 -21.52 -15.92
CA ASN A 130 8.62 -22.23 -16.91
C ASN A 130 8.70 -21.44 -18.23
N VAL A 131 7.56 -20.91 -18.72
CA VAL A 131 7.56 -20.01 -19.89
C VAL A 131 8.40 -18.77 -19.62
N ALA A 132 8.23 -18.10 -18.48
CA ALA A 132 8.95 -16.87 -18.19
C ALA A 132 10.47 -17.10 -18.16
N GLN A 133 10.93 -18.18 -17.52
CA GLN A 133 12.35 -18.56 -17.47
C GLN A 133 12.90 -18.87 -18.86
N ALA A 134 12.20 -19.69 -19.65
CA ALA A 134 12.60 -20.02 -21.02
C ALA A 134 12.59 -18.78 -21.92
N TYR A 135 11.63 -17.87 -21.74
CA TYR A 135 11.57 -16.60 -22.46
C TYR A 135 12.77 -15.71 -22.16
N VAL A 136 13.12 -15.53 -20.88
CA VAL A 136 14.28 -14.72 -20.51
C VAL A 136 15.57 -15.33 -21.06
N ALA A 137 15.77 -16.65 -20.93
CA ALA A 137 16.91 -17.33 -21.52
C ALA A 137 16.99 -17.12 -23.04
N LYS A 138 15.85 -17.23 -23.74
CA LYS A 138 15.79 -16.97 -25.19
C LYS A 138 16.11 -15.53 -25.54
N ARG A 139 15.67 -14.56 -24.73
CA ARG A 139 16.01 -13.15 -24.92
C ARG A 139 17.50 -12.88 -24.68
N GLU A 140 18.11 -13.56 -23.71
CA GLU A 140 19.55 -13.50 -23.46
C GLU A 140 20.35 -14.04 -24.65
N GLU A 141 19.99 -15.20 -25.21
CA GLU A 141 20.61 -15.75 -26.42
C GLU A 141 20.55 -14.79 -27.61
N LEU A 142 19.44 -14.06 -27.74
CA LEU A 142 19.23 -13.06 -28.80
C LEU A 142 19.90 -11.71 -28.49
N GLY A 143 20.59 -11.58 -27.35
CA GLY A 143 21.24 -10.33 -26.92
C GLY A 143 20.25 -9.22 -26.55
N TYR A 144 19.08 -9.58 -26.02
CA TYR A 144 18.02 -8.67 -25.58
C TYR A 144 17.69 -7.56 -26.60
N PRO A 145 17.18 -7.90 -27.80
CA PRO A 145 17.05 -6.95 -28.91
C PRO A 145 16.17 -5.73 -28.58
N LEU A 146 15.21 -5.86 -27.67
CA LEU A 146 14.33 -4.75 -27.23
C LEU A 146 15.04 -3.74 -26.33
N LEU A 147 16.18 -4.08 -25.71
CA LEU A 147 16.96 -3.09 -24.92
C LEU A 147 17.54 -1.99 -25.81
N LYS A 148 17.64 -2.20 -27.13
CA LYS A 148 17.97 -1.13 -28.08
C LYS A 148 16.97 0.03 -28.05
N MET A 149 15.74 -0.23 -27.62
CA MET A 149 14.72 0.82 -27.45
C MET A 149 14.87 1.58 -26.13
N MET A 150 15.68 1.11 -25.17
CA MET A 150 15.92 1.86 -23.94
C MET A 150 16.63 3.19 -24.18
N GLU A 151 17.42 3.32 -25.25
CA GLU A 151 17.98 4.64 -25.63
C GLU A 151 16.88 5.64 -26.02
N GLN A 152 15.71 5.16 -26.49
CA GLN A 152 14.57 6.01 -26.88
C GLN A 152 13.55 6.20 -25.74
N TRP A 153 13.43 5.21 -24.85
CA TRP A 153 12.40 5.18 -23.80
C TRP A 153 12.95 5.43 -22.40
N GLY A 154 14.26 5.34 -22.23
CA GLY A 154 14.95 5.67 -20.98
C GLY A 154 14.70 7.12 -20.64
N VAL A 155 14.37 7.37 -19.38
CA VAL A 155 14.28 8.73 -18.86
C VAL A 155 15.64 9.03 -18.27
N GLU A 156 16.40 9.95 -18.87
CA GLU A 156 17.64 10.41 -18.27
C GLU A 156 17.35 10.99 -16.89
N LEU A 157 17.93 10.37 -15.86
CA LEU A 157 17.90 10.94 -14.54
C LEU A 157 18.66 12.28 -14.53
N PRO A 158 18.17 13.26 -13.74
CA PRO A 158 18.84 14.54 -13.67
C PRO A 158 20.24 14.37 -13.08
N GLU A 159 21.24 14.96 -13.74
CA GLU A 159 22.63 14.99 -13.27
C GLU A 159 22.71 15.87 -12.01
N PHE A 160 23.02 15.27 -10.86
CA PHE A 160 23.23 16.00 -9.61
C PHE A 160 24.70 16.38 -9.45
N LYS A 161 24.98 17.68 -9.35
CA LYS A 161 26.30 18.20 -8.97
C LYS A 161 26.22 18.74 -7.56
N ALA A 162 26.92 18.05 -6.65
CA ALA A 162 27.01 18.49 -5.27
C ALA A 162 27.60 19.92 -5.23
N SER A 163 26.89 20.81 -4.54
CA SER A 163 27.39 22.13 -4.17
C SER A 163 27.17 22.29 -2.68
N VAL A 164 28.13 22.88 -1.99
CA VAL A 164 27.99 23.17 -0.56
C VAL A 164 27.40 24.57 -0.44
N PRO A 165 26.12 24.70 -0.06
CA PRO A 165 25.51 26.00 0.08
C PRO A 165 26.00 26.66 1.39
N PRO A 166 26.11 28.00 1.42
CA PRO A 166 26.52 28.70 2.63
C PRO A 166 25.49 28.49 3.74
N ALA A 167 25.95 28.14 4.93
CA ALA A 167 25.06 28.06 6.10
C ALA A 167 24.60 29.48 6.51
N PRO A 168 23.37 29.61 7.02
CA PRO A 168 22.93 30.80 7.75
C PRO A 168 23.94 31.19 8.85
N GLU A 169 24.10 32.49 9.12
CA GLU A 169 25.03 32.99 10.16
C GLU A 169 24.60 32.63 11.59
N SER A 170 23.31 32.37 11.79
CA SER A 170 22.70 32.06 13.09
C SER A 170 21.70 30.91 12.96
N GLU A 171 21.16 30.45 14.09
CA GLU A 171 20.05 29.50 14.09
C GLU A 171 18.89 29.96 13.19
N ALA A 172 18.35 29.03 12.42
CA ALA A 172 17.23 29.26 11.50
C ALA A 172 16.28 28.05 11.51
N ASP A 173 15.12 28.18 10.89
CA ASP A 173 14.21 27.06 10.75
C ASP A 173 14.64 26.18 9.58
N PHE A 174 14.34 24.89 9.65
CA PHE A 174 14.61 23.92 8.58
C PHE A 174 13.34 23.16 8.21
N VAL A 175 13.15 22.88 6.91
CA VAL A 175 12.08 22.01 6.42
C VAL A 175 12.64 20.95 5.48
N LEU A 176 12.23 19.71 5.71
CA LEU A 176 12.33 18.61 4.76
C LEU A 176 10.92 18.14 4.42
N GLU A 177 10.58 18.10 3.13
CA GLU A 177 9.40 17.43 2.60
C GLU A 177 9.82 16.35 1.62
N ILE A 178 9.31 15.14 1.81
CA ILE A 178 9.43 14.03 0.86
C ILE A 178 8.05 13.84 0.23
N GLY A 179 7.93 14.23 -1.03
CA GLY A 179 6.71 14.14 -1.80
C GLY A 179 6.59 12.82 -2.55
N VAL A 180 5.49 12.11 -2.34
CA VAL A 180 5.24 10.78 -2.90
C VAL A 180 3.90 10.70 -3.64
N GLU A 181 3.73 9.66 -4.45
CA GLU A 181 2.38 9.21 -4.84
C GLU A 181 1.61 8.63 -3.64
N GLU A 182 0.31 8.43 -3.80
CA GLU A 182 -0.64 8.16 -2.72
C GLU A 182 -0.26 6.89 -1.91
N LEU A 183 0.26 7.13 -0.70
CA LEU A 183 0.57 6.14 0.31
C LEU A 183 -0.71 5.42 0.75
N PRO A 184 -0.65 4.10 1.01
CA PRO A 184 -1.66 3.41 1.80
C PRO A 184 -1.88 4.08 3.16
N ALA A 185 -3.11 4.05 3.67
CA ALA A 185 -3.45 4.67 4.95
C ALA A 185 -2.57 4.20 6.11
N ASP A 186 -2.31 2.88 6.20
CA ASP A 186 -1.45 2.30 7.23
C ASP A 186 0.01 2.78 7.10
N ASP A 187 0.50 2.92 5.85
CA ASP A 187 1.88 3.38 5.59
C ASP A 187 2.07 4.85 6.00
N VAL A 188 1.01 5.67 6.00
CA VAL A 188 1.06 7.06 6.49
C VAL A 188 1.34 7.09 8.00
N ASP A 189 0.65 6.26 8.77
CA ASP A 189 0.87 6.17 10.23
C ASP A 189 2.26 5.58 10.53
N ASP A 190 2.67 4.52 9.82
CA ASP A 190 3.99 3.92 9.95
C ASP A 190 5.10 4.93 9.63
N ALA A 191 4.94 5.75 8.59
CA ALA A 191 5.89 6.78 8.24
C ALA A 191 5.95 7.88 9.29
N LEU A 192 4.81 8.33 9.83
CA LEU A 192 4.75 9.35 10.88
C LEU A 192 5.49 8.89 12.15
N LEU A 193 5.25 7.65 12.57
CA LEU A 193 5.93 7.05 13.71
C LEU A 193 7.45 6.96 13.50
N GLN A 194 7.86 6.56 12.29
CA GLN A 194 9.28 6.51 11.93
C GLN A 194 9.92 7.89 11.91
N LEU A 195 9.29 8.91 11.31
CA LEU A 195 9.82 10.28 11.34
C LEU A 195 10.03 10.77 12.77
N ARG A 196 9.05 10.55 13.66
CA ARG A 196 9.16 10.94 15.08
C ARG A 196 10.28 10.21 15.82
N SER A 197 10.69 9.03 15.35
CA SER A 197 11.78 8.23 15.94
C SER A 197 13.15 8.54 15.32
N LEU A 198 13.21 8.73 14.00
CA LEU A 198 14.44 8.90 13.24
C LEU A 198 14.93 10.36 13.25
N ALA A 199 14.03 11.34 13.17
CA ALA A 199 14.43 12.74 13.08
C ALA A 199 15.19 13.25 14.32
N PRO A 200 14.79 12.93 15.57
CA PRO A 200 15.58 13.31 16.74
C PRO A 200 16.99 12.72 16.71
N LYS A 201 17.11 11.43 16.32
CA LYS A 201 18.40 10.73 16.22
C LYS A 201 19.30 11.32 15.15
N LEU A 202 18.73 11.72 14.01
CA LEU A 202 19.46 12.43 12.97
C LEU A 202 20.16 13.66 13.54
N PHE A 203 19.43 14.56 14.22
CA PHE A 203 20.02 15.78 14.76
C PHE A 203 20.98 15.53 15.93
N GLU A 204 20.74 14.50 16.74
CA GLU A 204 21.67 14.04 17.78
C GLU A 204 22.99 13.55 17.17
N GLU A 205 22.95 12.68 16.16
CA GLU A 205 24.12 12.18 15.43
C GLU A 205 24.88 13.32 14.73
N LEU A 206 24.15 14.28 14.17
CA LEU A 206 24.74 15.47 13.58
C LEU A 206 25.18 16.51 14.61
N ARG A 207 24.92 16.32 15.91
CA ARG A 207 25.23 17.30 16.97
C ARG A 207 24.70 18.71 16.67
N LEU A 208 23.51 18.79 16.07
CA LEU A 208 22.84 20.06 15.79
C LEU A 208 21.73 20.27 16.80
N GLU A 209 21.88 21.30 17.63
CA GLU A 209 20.83 21.69 18.57
C GLU A 209 19.64 22.31 17.82
N TYR A 210 18.43 22.10 18.34
CA TYR A 210 17.21 22.71 17.82
C TYR A 210 16.22 22.97 18.95
N LYS A 211 15.28 23.88 18.74
CA LYS A 211 14.28 24.25 19.75
C LYS A 211 13.06 23.34 19.74
N LYS A 212 12.51 23.05 18.56
CA LYS A 212 11.35 22.17 18.38
C LYS A 212 11.45 21.40 17.07
N LEU A 213 10.88 20.21 17.06
CA LEU A 213 10.77 19.35 15.89
C LEU A 213 9.31 18.93 15.73
N HIS A 214 8.74 19.20 14.56
CA HIS A 214 7.41 18.77 14.18
C HIS A 214 7.51 17.80 13.01
N CYS A 215 6.90 16.63 13.16
CA CYS A 215 6.81 15.62 12.11
C CYS A 215 5.36 15.48 11.68
N PHE A 216 5.12 15.52 10.37
CA PHE A 216 3.81 15.37 9.76
C PHE A 216 3.86 14.29 8.67
N ALA A 217 2.71 13.64 8.45
CA ALA A 217 2.55 12.70 7.35
C ALA A 217 1.13 12.82 6.80
N THR A 218 1.04 12.80 5.48
CA THR A 218 -0.20 12.80 4.70
C THR A 218 -0.09 11.70 3.64
N PRO A 219 -1.16 11.35 2.91
CA PRO A 219 -1.05 10.37 1.82
C PRO A 219 0.01 10.69 0.77
N ARG A 220 0.49 11.93 0.66
CA ARG A 220 1.43 12.34 -0.40
C ARG A 220 2.68 13.05 0.12
N ARG A 221 2.78 13.32 1.43
CA ARG A 221 3.89 14.10 2.01
C ARG A 221 4.35 13.51 3.34
N LEU A 222 5.66 13.40 3.49
CA LEU A 222 6.33 13.16 4.75
C LEU A 222 7.14 14.42 5.07
N VAL A 223 6.86 15.08 6.20
CA VAL A 223 7.40 16.40 6.49
C VAL A 223 8.06 16.42 7.86
N MET A 224 9.21 17.06 7.91
CA MET A 224 9.90 17.44 9.14
C MET A 224 10.14 18.96 9.10
N LEU A 225 9.60 19.66 10.10
CA LEU A 225 9.80 21.09 10.33
C LEU A 225 10.56 21.27 11.64
N VAL A 226 11.68 21.98 11.61
CA VAL A 226 12.57 22.17 12.75
C VAL A 226 12.69 23.65 13.04
N GLU A 227 12.33 24.05 14.26
CA GLU A 227 12.47 25.43 14.71
C GLU A 227 13.86 25.66 15.31
N LYS A 228 14.51 26.74 14.91
CA LYS A 228 15.80 27.19 15.46
C LYS A 228 16.88 26.11 15.48
N LEU A 229 17.09 25.45 14.34
CA LEU A 229 18.22 24.54 14.15
C LEU A 229 19.53 25.32 14.18
N ALA A 230 20.58 24.77 14.78
CA ALA A 230 21.90 25.39 14.87
C ALA A 230 22.56 25.55 13.49
N ALA A 231 23.29 26.65 13.28
CA ALA A 231 24.01 26.96 12.04
C ALA A 231 25.21 26.05 11.77
N ARG A 232 25.83 25.50 12.82
CA ARG A 232 26.99 24.62 12.75
C ARG A 232 27.00 23.66 13.92
N GLN A 233 27.76 22.58 13.76
CA GLN A 233 28.12 21.71 14.86
C GLN A 233 29.02 22.47 15.85
N PRO A 234 28.94 22.17 17.16
CA PRO A 234 29.96 22.62 18.10
C PRO A 234 31.30 21.97 17.76
N ASP A 235 32.39 22.66 18.08
CA ASP A 235 33.72 22.06 18.03
C ASP A 235 33.81 20.99 19.12
N GLU A 236 34.51 19.91 18.81
CA GLU A 236 34.70 18.80 19.73
C GLU A 236 36.17 18.66 20.10
N GLU A 237 36.44 18.67 21.40
CA GLU A 237 37.76 18.37 21.95
C GLU A 237 37.69 17.09 22.77
N PHE A 238 38.51 16.10 22.42
CA PHE A 238 38.62 14.88 23.19
C PHE A 238 40.06 14.34 23.22
N ILE A 239 40.34 13.56 24.27
CA ILE A 239 41.62 12.88 24.46
C ILE A 239 41.56 11.53 23.76
N ALA A 240 42.26 11.39 22.63
CA ALA A 240 42.41 10.13 21.94
C ALA A 240 43.52 9.29 22.60
N LYS A 241 43.17 8.12 23.12
CA LYS A 241 44.14 7.14 23.65
C LYS A 241 44.88 6.44 22.50
N GLY A 242 46.19 6.51 22.52
CA GLY A 242 47.11 5.92 21.57
C GLY A 242 47.80 4.66 22.11
N PRO A 243 48.91 4.23 21.48
CA PRO A 243 49.67 3.07 21.92
C PRO A 243 50.31 3.29 23.31
N PRO A 244 50.66 2.20 24.05
CA PRO A 244 51.41 2.31 25.30
C PRO A 244 52.70 3.13 25.12
N ALA A 245 53.08 3.93 26.12
CA ALA A 245 54.26 4.80 26.06
C ALA A 245 55.53 4.02 25.70
N SER A 246 55.68 2.81 26.23
CA SER A 246 56.79 1.88 25.95
C SER A 246 56.90 1.39 24.50
N ARG A 247 55.83 1.53 23.70
CA ARG A 247 55.84 1.25 22.25
C ARG A 247 55.88 2.51 21.40
N ALA A 248 55.52 3.65 21.99
CA ALA A 248 55.44 4.92 21.31
C ALA A 248 56.78 5.67 21.29
N PHE A 249 57.62 5.46 22.30
CA PHE A 249 58.97 6.01 22.38
C PHE A 249 60.00 4.89 22.54
N ASP A 250 61.16 5.04 21.91
CA ASP A 250 62.28 4.12 22.08
C ASP A 250 63.09 4.42 23.36
N ALA A 251 64.13 3.63 23.61
CA ALA A 251 64.97 3.76 24.82
C ALA A 251 65.72 5.10 24.91
N ASP A 252 65.88 5.81 23.78
CA ASP A 252 66.53 7.12 23.70
C ASP A 252 65.51 8.27 23.77
N GLY A 253 64.22 7.96 23.94
CA GLY A 253 63.12 8.92 24.00
C GLY A 253 62.63 9.41 22.64
N ASN A 254 63.06 8.81 21.53
CA ASN A 254 62.63 9.21 20.20
C ASN A 254 61.28 8.56 19.82
N PRO A 255 60.40 9.27 19.09
CA PRO A 255 59.13 8.73 18.62
C PRO A 255 59.33 7.54 17.69
N THR A 256 58.63 6.43 17.94
CA THR A 256 58.63 5.28 17.04
C THR A 256 57.63 5.48 15.90
N LYS A 257 57.68 4.60 14.88
CA LYS A 257 56.66 4.54 13.82
C LYS A 257 55.22 4.40 14.35
N ALA A 258 55.04 3.84 15.55
CA ALA A 258 53.72 3.72 16.17
C ALA A 258 53.20 5.09 16.67
N ALA A 259 54.07 5.92 17.27
CA ALA A 259 53.73 7.29 17.65
C ALA A 259 53.51 8.17 16.42
N GLU A 260 54.37 8.07 15.40
CA GLU A 260 54.22 8.80 14.13
C GLU A 260 52.94 8.44 13.38
N GLY A 261 52.63 7.15 13.29
CA GLY A 261 51.39 6.68 12.68
C GLY A 261 50.16 7.14 13.45
N PHE A 262 50.21 7.12 14.78
CA PHE A 262 49.13 7.60 15.62
C PHE A 262 48.90 9.10 15.48
N ALA A 263 49.94 9.93 15.59
CA ALA A 263 49.84 11.38 15.40
C ALA A 263 49.28 11.74 14.01
N ARG A 264 49.80 11.09 12.96
CA ARG A 264 49.31 11.28 11.58
C ARG A 264 47.83 10.92 11.44
N SER A 265 47.38 9.84 12.07
CA SER A 265 45.97 9.41 12.04
C SER A 265 45.02 10.40 12.74
N ARG A 266 45.57 11.27 13.59
CA ARG A 266 44.83 12.30 14.35
C ARG A 266 45.08 13.72 13.85
N GLY A 267 45.84 13.89 12.76
CA GLY A 267 46.09 15.20 12.15
C GLY A 267 46.96 16.14 12.98
N ILE A 268 47.70 15.63 13.96
CA ILE A 268 48.57 16.44 14.84
C ILE A 268 50.05 16.10 14.63
N ASP A 269 50.93 17.00 15.05
CA ASP A 269 52.38 16.73 15.06
C ASP A 269 52.74 15.74 16.19
N VAL A 270 53.73 14.89 15.95
CA VAL A 270 54.22 13.92 16.94
C VAL A 270 54.68 14.59 18.23
N SER A 271 55.23 15.80 18.16
CA SER A 271 55.66 16.56 19.33
C SER A 271 54.50 17.03 20.23
N ALA A 272 53.26 17.01 19.73
CA ALA A 272 52.07 17.39 20.49
C ALA A 272 51.47 16.21 21.31
N LEU A 273 52.04 15.01 21.17
CA LEU A 273 51.64 13.83 21.92
C LEU A 273 52.05 13.95 23.40
N LYS A 274 51.16 13.55 24.31
CA LYS A 274 51.41 13.51 25.76
C LYS A 274 51.44 12.07 26.26
N VAL A 275 52.09 11.82 27.39
CA VAL A 275 51.98 10.52 28.09
C VAL A 275 51.12 10.71 29.31
N GLU A 276 50.04 9.94 29.41
CA GLU A 276 49.09 9.99 30.52
C GLU A 276 48.82 8.57 31.04
N GLU A 277 48.57 8.47 32.34
CA GLU A 277 48.20 7.21 32.98
C GLU A 277 46.70 6.97 32.81
N ILE A 278 46.33 5.90 32.10
CA ILE A 278 44.92 5.53 31.84
C ILE A 278 44.75 4.04 32.13
N ASP A 279 43.81 3.71 33.02
CA ASP A 279 43.48 2.34 33.44
C ASP A 279 44.68 1.57 34.04
N GLY A 280 45.60 2.26 34.73
CA GLY A 280 46.75 1.66 35.40
C GLY A 280 47.94 1.34 34.48
N GLY A 281 48.02 1.99 33.30
CA GLY A 281 49.18 1.94 32.42
C GLY A 281 49.45 3.29 31.74
N GLU A 282 50.70 3.52 31.34
CA GLU A 282 51.10 4.74 30.62
C GLU A 282 50.82 4.61 29.12
N TYR A 283 50.00 5.51 28.59
CA TYR A 283 49.63 5.56 27.18
C TYR A 283 49.97 6.92 26.60
N VAL A 284 50.29 6.94 25.32
CA VAL A 284 50.36 8.19 24.58
C VAL A 284 48.95 8.69 24.29
N THR A 285 48.69 9.96 24.54
CA THR A 285 47.42 10.62 24.27
C THR A 285 47.60 11.80 23.33
N ALA A 286 46.54 12.09 22.58
CA ALA A 286 46.44 13.22 21.68
C ALA A 286 45.20 14.02 22.04
N ASN A 287 45.35 15.32 22.29
CA ASN A 287 44.22 16.24 22.29
C ASN A 287 43.83 16.47 20.84
N VAL A 288 42.69 15.91 20.43
CA VAL A 288 42.16 16.06 19.09
C VAL A 288 41.08 17.14 19.14
N HIS A 289 41.29 18.20 18.36
CA HIS A 289 40.29 19.23 18.12
C HIS A 289 39.67 18.98 16.75
N ASN A 290 38.38 18.63 16.75
CA ASN A 290 37.58 18.47 15.55
C ASN A 290 36.73 19.72 15.37
N GLU A 291 37.06 20.53 14.36
CA GLU A 291 36.28 21.70 14.00
C GLU A 291 34.87 21.28 13.54
N GLY A 292 33.85 21.90 14.11
CA GLY A 292 32.46 21.65 13.76
C GLY A 292 32.14 22.12 12.35
N GLN A 293 31.38 21.30 11.61
CA GLN A 293 31.00 21.62 10.23
C GLN A 293 29.74 22.50 10.18
N PRO A 294 29.58 23.32 9.12
CA PRO A 294 28.31 24.02 8.86
C PRO A 294 27.15 23.02 8.73
N ALA A 295 25.98 23.39 9.25
CA ALA A 295 24.80 22.53 9.22
C ALA A 295 24.42 22.13 7.79
N THR A 296 24.61 23.01 6.82
CA THR A 296 24.33 22.74 5.40
C THR A 296 25.12 21.56 4.84
N VAL A 297 26.39 21.42 5.24
CA VAL A 297 27.27 20.31 4.82
C VAL A 297 26.76 18.99 5.39
N VAL A 298 26.58 18.95 6.70
CA VAL A 298 26.24 17.69 7.39
C VAL A 298 24.80 17.25 7.08
N LEU A 299 23.87 18.19 6.85
CA LEU A 299 22.53 17.89 6.36
C LEU A 299 22.56 17.33 4.93
N GLN A 300 23.31 17.97 4.02
CA GLN A 300 23.45 17.50 2.64
C GLN A 300 23.94 16.04 2.58
N GLU A 301 24.88 15.66 3.44
CA GLU A 301 25.41 14.30 3.52
C GLU A 301 24.42 13.32 4.17
N ALA A 302 23.72 13.73 5.23
CA ALA A 302 22.91 12.82 6.05
C ALA A 302 21.49 12.58 5.52
N LEU A 303 20.87 13.56 4.83
CA LEU A 303 19.48 13.48 4.39
C LEU A 303 19.18 12.31 3.43
N PRO A 304 20.03 11.95 2.45
CA PRO A 304 19.80 10.76 1.63
C PRO A 304 19.71 9.47 2.45
N LYS A 305 20.56 9.33 3.47
CA LYS A 305 20.54 8.17 4.38
C LYS A 305 19.29 8.19 5.25
N PHE A 306 18.92 9.34 5.80
CA PHE A 306 17.69 9.51 6.57
C PHE A 306 16.44 9.04 5.79
N ILE A 307 16.30 9.45 4.52
CA ILE A 307 15.19 9.00 3.68
C ILE A 307 15.27 7.48 3.43
N ALA A 308 16.47 6.95 3.20
CA ALA A 308 16.67 5.52 3.02
C ALA A 308 16.33 4.67 4.24
N ASP A 309 16.43 5.24 5.45
CA ASP A 309 16.14 4.54 6.71
C ASP A 309 14.63 4.43 7.01
N ILE A 310 13.78 5.13 6.26
CA ILE A 310 12.32 4.95 6.32
C ILE A 310 11.96 3.63 5.62
N LYS A 311 11.39 2.68 6.35
CA LYS A 311 11.06 1.33 5.86
C LYS A 311 9.56 1.06 5.86
N PHE A 312 9.10 0.27 4.89
CA PHE A 312 7.70 -0.13 4.76
C PHE A 312 7.58 -1.63 4.58
N GLY A 313 6.49 -2.22 5.08
CA GLY A 313 6.22 -3.65 4.95
C GLY A 313 6.01 -4.11 3.49
N LYS A 314 5.50 -3.22 2.64
CA LYS A 314 5.38 -3.43 1.18
C LYS A 314 6.01 -2.25 0.45
N SER A 315 7.08 -2.52 -0.29
CA SER A 315 7.78 -1.50 -1.08
C SER A 315 7.80 -1.87 -2.56
N MET A 316 8.06 -0.89 -3.41
CA MET A 316 8.19 -1.04 -4.86
C MET A 316 9.37 -0.23 -5.39
N ARG A 317 9.96 -0.70 -6.49
CA ARG A 317 10.87 0.05 -7.36
C ARG A 317 10.08 0.69 -8.49
N TRP A 318 10.45 1.87 -8.98
CA TRP A 318 9.67 2.55 -10.03
C TRP A 318 10.51 3.21 -11.12
N ASN A 319 11.82 3.31 -10.94
CA ASN A 319 12.74 3.87 -11.91
C ASN A 319 14.09 3.11 -11.87
N GLU A 320 15.01 3.54 -12.72
CA GLU A 320 16.32 2.94 -12.91
C GLU A 320 17.27 3.04 -11.70
N THR A 321 16.95 3.85 -10.67
CA THR A 321 17.75 3.89 -9.43
C THR A 321 17.70 2.59 -8.63
N GLY A 322 16.67 1.76 -8.86
CA GLY A 322 16.45 0.52 -8.13
C GLY A 322 16.07 0.71 -6.65
N ILE A 323 15.92 1.95 -6.18
CA ILE A 323 15.50 2.26 -4.80
C ILE A 323 14.06 1.77 -4.59
N ALA A 324 13.82 1.19 -3.42
CA ALA A 324 12.51 0.72 -3.00
C ALA A 324 11.91 1.66 -1.95
N PHE A 325 10.64 1.99 -2.11
CA PHE A 325 9.84 2.81 -1.18
C PHE A 325 8.38 2.37 -1.25
N SER A 326 7.51 2.76 -0.32
CA SER A 326 6.08 2.39 -0.40
C SER A 326 5.45 2.87 -1.71
N ARG A 327 5.75 4.11 -2.11
CA ARG A 327 5.29 4.75 -3.34
C ARG A 327 6.39 5.58 -4.00
N PRO A 328 6.32 5.82 -5.32
CA PRO A 328 7.30 6.65 -6.00
C PRO A 328 7.49 8.02 -5.34
N ILE A 329 8.74 8.39 -5.04
CA ILE A 329 9.11 9.75 -4.65
C ILE A 329 9.10 10.61 -5.91
N ARG A 330 8.42 11.77 -5.85
CA ARG A 330 8.17 12.65 -6.99
C ARG A 330 8.78 14.04 -6.83
N TRP A 331 8.92 14.54 -5.59
CA TRP A 331 9.63 15.78 -5.31
C TRP A 331 10.22 15.74 -3.91
N ILE A 332 11.24 16.56 -3.66
CA ILE A 332 11.85 16.73 -2.34
C ILE A 332 12.06 18.23 -2.12
N VAL A 333 11.58 18.78 -1.01
CA VAL A 333 11.91 20.14 -0.56
C VAL A 333 12.87 20.04 0.60
N ALA A 334 13.98 20.77 0.56
CA ALA A 334 14.93 20.84 1.66
C ALA A 334 15.51 22.24 1.81
N LEU A 335 14.99 23.03 2.75
CA LEU A 335 15.38 24.43 2.94
C LEU A 335 15.78 24.68 4.40
N TYR A 336 16.93 25.31 4.60
CA TYR A 336 17.41 25.80 5.89
C TYR A 336 17.43 27.34 5.86
N GLY A 337 16.45 27.99 6.49
CA GLY A 337 16.12 29.38 6.21
C GLY A 337 15.77 29.55 4.72
N GLU A 338 16.41 30.50 4.04
CA GLU A 338 16.29 30.67 2.59
C GLU A 338 17.30 29.81 1.80
N THR A 339 18.17 29.07 2.49
CA THR A 339 19.24 28.27 1.86
C THR A 339 18.71 26.90 1.46
N LEU A 340 18.74 26.60 0.15
CA LEU A 340 18.50 25.25 -0.37
C LEU A 340 19.59 24.28 0.12
N ILE A 341 19.20 23.09 0.58
CA ILE A 341 20.09 21.95 0.87
C ILE A 341 20.05 20.98 -0.32
N PRO A 342 20.99 21.06 -1.28
CA PRO A 342 20.93 20.28 -2.51
C PRO A 342 21.46 18.85 -2.27
N PHE A 343 20.65 17.85 -2.55
CA PHE A 343 21.03 16.43 -2.57
C PHE A 343 20.16 15.69 -3.59
N GLN A 344 20.51 14.45 -3.90
CA GLN A 344 19.70 13.58 -4.73
C GLN A 344 19.34 12.29 -3.99
N TYR A 345 18.10 11.85 -4.14
CA TYR A 345 17.66 10.54 -3.67
C TYR A 345 16.63 9.95 -4.63
N ALA A 346 16.74 8.66 -4.94
CA ALA A 346 15.83 7.95 -5.86
C ALA A 346 15.61 8.64 -7.22
N GLY A 347 16.61 9.37 -7.71
CA GLY A 347 16.55 10.08 -8.99
C GLY A 347 15.87 11.45 -8.90
N VAL A 348 15.47 11.88 -7.70
CA VAL A 348 14.86 13.18 -7.42
C VAL A 348 15.90 14.08 -6.74
N ILE A 349 16.13 15.26 -7.32
CA ILE A 349 16.99 16.29 -6.72
C ILE A 349 16.13 17.14 -5.78
N SER A 350 16.64 17.41 -4.58
CA SER A 350 15.99 18.33 -3.65
C SER A 350 15.98 19.75 -4.21
N GLY A 351 14.85 20.43 -4.01
CA GLY A 351 14.62 21.78 -4.50
C GLY A 351 13.89 22.61 -3.47
N ASN A 352 13.32 23.71 -3.95
CA ASN A 352 12.46 24.60 -3.19
C ASN A 352 11.02 24.59 -3.71
N THR A 353 10.62 23.58 -4.47
CA THR A 353 9.29 23.50 -5.08
C THR A 353 8.49 22.38 -4.45
N THR A 354 7.39 22.72 -3.79
CA THR A 354 6.38 21.76 -3.33
C THR A 354 5.28 21.62 -4.38
N ARG A 355 4.27 20.79 -4.13
CA ARG A 355 3.12 20.58 -5.02
C ARG A 355 1.80 20.80 -4.30
N GLY A 356 0.77 21.20 -5.04
CA GLY A 356 -0.61 21.30 -4.54
C GLY A 356 -1.38 19.96 -4.61
N LEU A 357 -2.70 20.06 -4.51
CA LEU A 357 -3.62 18.92 -4.50
C LEU A 357 -3.70 18.21 -5.86
N ARG A 358 -3.89 16.89 -5.84
CA ARG A 358 -3.98 16.07 -7.07
C ARG A 358 -5.19 16.37 -7.95
N PRO A 359 -6.41 16.56 -7.42
CA PRO A 359 -7.58 16.94 -8.22
C PRO A 359 -7.34 18.22 -9.05
N ASN A 360 -6.46 19.11 -8.58
CA ASN A 360 -6.13 20.37 -9.22
C ASN A 360 -4.90 20.26 -10.15
N GLY A 361 -4.48 19.03 -10.48
CA GLY A 361 -3.31 18.77 -11.32
C GLY A 361 -1.96 18.81 -10.60
N SER A 362 -1.95 18.89 -9.25
CA SER A 362 -0.73 19.04 -8.44
C SER A 362 0.16 20.21 -8.89
N PRO A 363 -0.33 21.46 -8.86
CA PRO A 363 0.44 22.62 -9.31
C PRO A 363 1.77 22.73 -8.57
N GLU A 364 2.82 23.20 -9.24
CA GLU A 364 4.12 23.43 -8.64
C GLU A 364 4.15 24.78 -7.91
N LEU A 365 4.63 24.78 -6.67
CA LEU A 365 4.56 25.93 -5.77
C LEU A 365 5.95 26.19 -5.18
N ALA A 366 6.53 27.36 -5.50
CA ALA A 366 7.84 27.74 -5.00
C ALA A 366 7.77 28.15 -3.52
N VAL A 367 8.62 27.53 -2.71
CA VAL A 367 8.79 27.74 -1.28
C VAL A 367 10.03 28.62 -1.08
N LYS A 368 9.86 29.75 -0.39
CA LYS A 368 10.97 30.66 -0.12
C LYS A 368 11.78 30.22 1.09
N ASP A 369 11.08 29.84 2.16
CA ASP A 369 11.62 29.47 3.46
C ASP A 369 10.62 28.56 4.20
N PRO A 370 11.01 27.92 5.32
CA PRO A 370 10.11 27.08 6.12
C PRO A 370 8.83 27.76 6.62
N GLY A 371 8.85 29.08 6.85
CA GLY A 371 7.65 29.83 7.25
C GLY A 371 6.66 29.95 6.10
N ALA A 372 7.15 30.25 4.90
CA ALA A 372 6.36 30.28 3.67
C ALA A 372 5.77 28.90 3.34
N TYR A 373 6.47 27.80 3.62
CA TYR A 373 5.97 26.45 3.42
C TYR A 373 4.62 26.21 4.12
N LEU A 374 4.52 26.54 5.42
CA LEU A 374 3.28 26.40 6.17
C LEU A 374 2.17 27.30 5.61
N GLY A 375 2.52 28.52 5.21
CA GLY A 375 1.59 29.44 4.55
C GLY A 375 1.02 28.90 3.24
N ILE A 376 1.86 28.26 2.42
CA ILE A 376 1.45 27.62 1.16
C ILE A 376 0.52 26.44 1.43
N MET A 377 0.85 25.57 2.39
CA MET A 377 -0.03 24.44 2.75
C MET A 377 -1.43 24.93 3.16
N ALA A 378 -1.49 25.99 3.97
CA ALA A 378 -2.77 26.60 4.36
C ALA A 378 -3.54 27.20 3.17
N GLN A 379 -2.84 27.87 2.24
CA GLN A 379 -3.46 28.44 1.03
C GLN A 379 -4.04 27.36 0.09
N GLU A 380 -3.35 26.23 -0.04
CA GLU A 380 -3.81 25.07 -0.80
C GLU A 380 -4.81 24.20 -0.04
N ASN A 381 -5.24 24.62 1.16
CA ASN A 381 -6.12 23.89 2.05
C ASN A 381 -5.60 22.48 2.43
N ILE A 382 -4.27 22.32 2.46
CA ILE A 382 -3.57 21.09 2.84
C ILE A 382 -3.30 21.12 4.35
N PHE A 383 -3.90 20.18 5.06
CA PHE A 383 -3.70 20.03 6.50
C PHE A 383 -2.64 18.97 6.77
N LEU A 384 -1.47 19.40 7.24
CA LEU A 384 -0.37 18.48 7.54
C LEU A 384 -0.60 17.69 8.83
N ASN A 385 -1.19 18.33 9.84
CA ASN A 385 -1.40 17.71 11.13
C ASN A 385 -2.55 16.67 11.04
N ARG A 386 -2.23 15.42 11.38
CA ARG A 386 -3.18 14.30 11.36
C ARG A 386 -4.36 14.54 12.31
N GLU A 387 -4.10 15.04 13.52
CA GLU A 387 -5.17 15.23 14.52
C GLU A 387 -6.10 16.37 14.12
N GLU A 388 -5.55 17.46 13.59
CA GLU A 388 -6.35 18.57 13.03
C GLU A 388 -7.22 18.09 11.86
N ARG A 389 -6.66 17.34 10.91
CA ARG A 389 -7.45 16.71 9.84
C ARG A 389 -8.57 15.84 10.37
N ARG A 390 -8.27 15.04 11.39
CA ARG A 390 -9.22 14.11 11.99
C ARG A 390 -10.39 14.86 12.64
N GLU A 391 -10.12 15.95 13.36
CA GLU A 391 -11.13 16.83 13.96
C GLU A 391 -11.99 17.49 12.88
N ILE A 392 -11.37 18.05 11.84
CA ILE A 392 -12.11 18.66 10.72
C ILE A 392 -13.04 17.66 10.05
N ILE A 393 -12.56 16.44 9.77
CA ILE A 393 -13.40 15.38 9.19
C ILE A 393 -14.57 15.07 10.12
N LEU A 394 -14.30 14.87 11.41
CA LEU A 394 -15.34 14.55 12.40
C LEU A 394 -16.42 15.63 12.47
N ASP A 395 -16.02 16.90 12.47
CA ASP A 395 -16.95 18.04 12.49
C ASP A 395 -17.78 18.09 11.20
N GLN A 396 -17.15 17.93 10.04
CA GLN A 396 -17.85 17.94 8.75
C GLN A 396 -18.85 16.79 8.63
N ILE A 397 -18.46 15.56 8.97
CA ILE A 397 -19.36 14.40 8.87
C ILE A 397 -20.50 14.50 9.88
N SER A 398 -20.22 14.97 11.11
CA SER A 398 -21.26 15.15 12.12
C SER A 398 -22.27 16.22 11.71
N GLY A 399 -21.79 17.36 11.18
CA GLY A 399 -22.67 18.42 10.69
C GLY A 399 -23.54 17.98 9.51
N LEU A 400 -23.02 17.16 8.60
CA LEU A 400 -23.80 16.58 7.50
C LEU A 400 -24.85 15.59 8.02
N ALA A 401 -24.50 14.74 8.98
CA ALA A 401 -25.44 13.80 9.60
C ALA A 401 -26.58 14.55 10.32
N ASP A 402 -26.25 15.57 11.11
CA ASP A 402 -27.22 16.40 11.82
C ASP A 402 -28.18 17.11 10.84
N SER A 403 -27.67 17.56 9.68
CA SER A 403 -28.48 18.24 8.66
C SER A 403 -29.59 17.37 8.06
N ILE A 404 -29.43 16.05 8.11
CA ILE A 404 -30.42 15.06 7.65
C ILE A 404 -31.14 14.35 8.82
N GLY A 405 -30.94 14.83 10.06
CA GLY A 405 -31.53 14.24 11.27
C GLY A 405 -30.97 12.86 11.62
N ALA A 406 -29.73 12.59 11.22
CA ALA A 406 -29.05 11.31 11.41
C ALA A 406 -27.87 11.43 12.37
N THR A 407 -27.36 10.29 12.82
CA THR A 407 -26.12 10.15 13.59
C THR A 407 -25.16 9.19 12.90
N ILE A 408 -23.86 9.34 13.16
CA ILE A 408 -22.84 8.43 12.62
C ILE A 408 -22.46 7.41 13.69
N PRO A 409 -22.52 6.10 13.39
CA PRO A 409 -22.02 5.07 14.29
C PRO A 409 -20.55 5.27 14.62
N ASN A 410 -20.17 5.10 15.88
CA ASN A 410 -18.78 5.29 16.30
C ASN A 410 -17.86 4.22 15.68
N ASP A 411 -17.01 4.63 14.75
CA ASP A 411 -16.00 3.80 14.11
C ASP A 411 -14.67 4.56 14.01
N PRO A 412 -13.86 4.57 15.08
CA PRO A 412 -12.59 5.31 15.09
C PRO A 412 -11.63 4.77 14.03
N GLY A 413 -11.67 3.47 13.72
CA GLY A 413 -10.80 2.87 12.71
C GLY A 413 -11.12 3.35 11.29
N LEU A 414 -12.40 3.50 10.93
CA LEU A 414 -12.77 4.11 9.65
C LEU A 414 -12.37 5.59 9.60
N LEU A 415 -12.58 6.33 10.68
CA LEU A 415 -12.19 7.75 10.74
C LEU A 415 -10.68 7.94 10.60
N ASP A 416 -9.89 7.10 11.26
CA ASP A 416 -8.43 7.09 11.14
C ASP A 416 -7.98 6.72 9.72
N GLU A 417 -8.58 5.69 9.10
CA GLU A 417 -8.31 5.31 7.70
C GLU A 417 -8.60 6.47 6.75
N VAL A 418 -9.79 7.08 6.83
CA VAL A 418 -10.20 8.20 5.97
C VAL A 418 -9.31 9.43 6.17
N THR A 419 -8.92 9.73 7.40
CA THR A 419 -7.98 10.82 7.71
C THR A 419 -6.66 10.66 6.96
N ASN A 420 -6.18 9.42 6.81
CA ASN A 420 -4.96 9.11 6.09
C ASN A 420 -5.15 8.91 4.57
N LEU A 421 -6.37 9.06 4.04
CA LEU A 421 -6.65 9.03 2.60
C LEU A 421 -6.73 10.43 1.95
N VAL A 422 -6.83 11.50 2.74
CA VAL A 422 -7.04 12.87 2.24
C VAL A 422 -6.08 13.88 2.86
N GLU A 423 -5.77 14.95 2.13
CA GLU A 423 -4.93 16.07 2.60
C GLU A 423 -5.77 17.33 2.87
N ALA A 424 -6.79 17.55 2.06
CA ALA A 424 -7.78 18.62 2.15
C ALA A 424 -9.18 17.98 2.25
N PRO A 425 -9.63 17.61 3.46
CA PRO A 425 -10.89 16.88 3.62
C PRO A 425 -12.09 17.76 3.27
N LEU A 426 -12.95 17.22 2.41
CA LEU A 426 -14.30 17.71 2.22
C LEU A 426 -15.31 16.55 2.22
N ALA A 427 -16.16 16.54 3.24
CA ALA A 427 -17.25 15.59 3.35
C ALA A 427 -18.42 15.93 2.42
N PHE A 428 -19.14 14.90 1.98
CA PHE A 428 -20.36 15.02 1.21
C PHE A 428 -21.36 13.93 1.61
N SER A 429 -22.65 14.23 1.46
CA SER A 429 -23.71 13.25 1.66
C SER A 429 -24.17 12.70 0.32
N GLY A 430 -24.32 11.38 0.24
CA GLY A 430 -24.97 10.67 -0.85
C GLY A 430 -26.13 9.83 -0.34
N SER A 431 -26.95 9.36 -1.27
CA SER A 431 -28.14 8.55 -1.01
C SER A 431 -28.18 7.31 -1.89
N PHE A 432 -29.01 6.34 -1.50
CA PHE A 432 -29.29 5.16 -2.31
C PHE A 432 -30.77 4.77 -2.17
N ASP A 433 -31.22 3.83 -2.99
CA ASP A 433 -32.62 3.38 -2.97
C ASP A 433 -32.95 2.68 -1.63
N GLU A 434 -33.98 3.16 -0.94
CA GLU A 434 -34.44 2.62 0.36
C GLU A 434 -34.75 1.13 0.30
N ARG A 435 -35.06 0.56 -0.87
CA ARG A 435 -35.30 -0.89 -1.01
C ARG A 435 -34.13 -1.73 -0.47
N TYR A 436 -32.89 -1.22 -0.54
CA TYR A 436 -31.73 -1.93 -0.06
C TYR A 436 -31.64 -2.02 1.47
N LEU A 437 -32.42 -1.22 2.21
CA LEU A 437 -32.54 -1.35 3.67
C LEU A 437 -33.20 -2.67 4.10
N GLN A 438 -33.79 -3.44 3.17
CA GLN A 438 -34.22 -4.81 3.41
C GLN A 438 -33.06 -5.80 3.60
N LEU A 439 -31.85 -5.43 3.16
CA LEU A 439 -30.65 -6.24 3.34
C LEU A 439 -30.22 -6.25 4.81
N PRO A 440 -29.57 -7.33 5.27
CA PRO A 440 -28.97 -7.34 6.59
C PRO A 440 -28.03 -6.15 6.77
N ARG A 441 -28.21 -5.45 7.90
CA ARG A 441 -27.42 -4.28 8.30
C ARG A 441 -25.91 -4.45 8.09
N GLU A 442 -25.35 -5.60 8.50
CA GLU A 442 -23.91 -5.87 8.38
C GLU A 442 -23.41 -5.90 6.93
N VAL A 443 -24.26 -6.29 5.97
CA VAL A 443 -23.92 -6.30 4.54
C VAL A 443 -23.78 -4.87 4.04
N LEU A 444 -24.76 -4.01 4.36
CA LEU A 444 -24.74 -2.60 3.98
C LEU A 444 -23.53 -1.88 4.57
N ILE A 445 -23.27 -2.06 5.87
CA ILE A 445 -22.14 -1.45 6.56
C ILE A 445 -20.82 -1.94 5.97
N THR A 446 -20.68 -3.24 5.74
CA THR A 446 -19.45 -3.81 5.16
C THR A 446 -19.14 -3.22 3.79
N VAL A 447 -20.16 -3.11 2.92
CA VAL A 447 -20.00 -2.50 1.59
C VAL A 447 -19.60 -1.03 1.69
N MET A 448 -20.29 -0.22 2.50
CA MET A 448 -19.98 1.19 2.72
C MET A 448 -18.57 1.37 3.30
N ARG A 449 -18.28 0.69 4.41
CA ARG A 449 -17.06 0.85 5.19
C ARG A 449 -15.83 0.29 4.47
N LYS A 450 -15.84 -0.98 4.05
CA LYS A 450 -14.64 -1.67 3.56
C LYS A 450 -14.32 -1.36 2.10
N HIS A 451 -15.34 -1.29 1.25
CA HIS A 451 -15.10 -1.10 -0.18
C HIS A 451 -15.00 0.38 -0.56
N GLN A 452 -15.77 1.25 0.10
CA GLN A 452 -15.87 2.66 -0.29
C GLN A 452 -15.38 3.67 0.75
N ARG A 453 -15.14 3.23 2.00
CA ARG A 453 -14.75 4.11 3.12
C ARG A 453 -15.78 5.21 3.38
N TYR A 454 -17.06 4.87 3.23
CA TYR A 454 -18.17 5.74 3.58
C TYR A 454 -18.61 5.48 5.02
N PHE A 455 -19.04 6.55 5.68
CA PHE A 455 -19.70 6.50 6.98
C PHE A 455 -21.18 6.18 6.78
N PRO A 456 -21.69 5.06 7.32
CA PRO A 456 -23.12 4.83 7.40
C PRO A 456 -23.76 5.85 8.35
N VAL A 457 -25.06 6.09 8.20
CA VAL A 457 -25.81 6.98 9.07
C VAL A 457 -27.08 6.31 9.60
N GLU A 458 -27.49 6.70 10.81
CA GLU A 458 -28.62 6.12 11.55
C GLU A 458 -29.63 7.16 12.00
N ASP A 459 -30.90 6.76 12.06
CA ASP A 459 -31.96 7.54 12.69
C ASP A 459 -31.81 7.56 14.23
N SER A 460 -32.68 8.30 14.91
CA SER A 460 -32.71 8.39 16.38
C SER A 460 -33.01 7.06 17.10
N ASN A 461 -33.46 6.04 16.37
CA ASN A 461 -33.78 4.71 16.89
C ASN A 461 -32.64 3.69 16.64
N GLY A 462 -31.55 4.09 15.98
CA GLY A 462 -30.44 3.22 15.59
C GLY A 462 -30.67 2.42 14.30
N ASN A 463 -31.69 2.76 13.51
CA ASN A 463 -31.92 2.13 12.21
C ASN A 463 -31.06 2.80 11.15
N LEU A 464 -30.47 2.01 10.25
CA LEU A 464 -29.75 2.56 9.10
C LEU A 464 -30.68 3.38 8.20
N MET A 465 -30.19 4.52 7.75
CA MET A 465 -30.85 5.35 6.75
C MET A 465 -30.28 5.07 5.35
N ALA A 466 -31.05 5.37 4.31
CA ALA A 466 -30.63 5.21 2.91
C ALA A 466 -29.66 6.32 2.45
N HIS A 467 -28.73 6.68 3.33
CA HIS A 467 -27.76 7.75 3.18
C HIS A 467 -26.38 7.27 3.64
N PHE A 468 -25.35 7.88 3.09
CA PHE A 468 -23.98 7.71 3.53
C PHE A 468 -23.24 9.04 3.45
N ILE A 469 -22.14 9.14 4.19
CA ILE A 469 -21.25 10.29 4.12
C ILE A 469 -19.88 9.83 3.62
N GLY A 470 -19.43 10.40 2.52
CA GLY A 470 -18.10 10.20 1.98
C GLY A 470 -17.21 11.40 2.27
N VAL A 471 -15.89 11.22 2.16
CA VAL A 471 -14.91 12.31 2.26
C VAL A 471 -14.01 12.26 1.03
N ARG A 472 -13.85 13.40 0.36
CA ARG A 472 -12.93 13.56 -0.75
C ARG A 472 -11.76 14.47 -0.40
N ASN A 473 -10.73 14.42 -1.22
CA ASN A 473 -9.66 15.41 -1.23
C ASN A 473 -10.08 16.58 -2.14
N GLY A 474 -10.13 17.81 -1.60
CA GLY A 474 -10.28 19.04 -2.37
C GLY A 474 -11.54 19.86 -2.14
N ASP A 475 -12.08 20.32 -3.27
CA ASP A 475 -13.01 21.42 -3.50
C ASP A 475 -14.47 21.38 -3.02
N LEU A 476 -15.27 22.39 -3.39
CA LEU A 476 -16.72 22.24 -3.69
C LEU A 476 -16.97 22.04 -5.19
N GLU A 477 -15.96 22.26 -6.03
CA GLU A 477 -16.04 22.13 -7.48
C GLU A 477 -16.43 20.69 -7.88
N HIS A 478 -17.47 20.60 -8.72
CA HIS A 478 -18.05 19.36 -9.23
C HIS A 478 -18.49 18.36 -8.14
N LEU A 479 -18.82 18.83 -6.93
CA LEU A 479 -19.23 17.95 -5.83
C LEU A 479 -20.46 17.11 -6.20
N ASP A 480 -21.40 17.66 -6.96
CA ASP A 480 -22.58 16.96 -7.46
C ASP A 480 -22.24 15.72 -8.32
N LYS A 481 -21.23 15.85 -9.19
CA LYS A 481 -20.73 14.75 -10.02
C LYS A 481 -20.02 13.71 -9.18
N VAL A 482 -19.23 14.14 -8.19
CA VAL A 482 -18.58 13.25 -7.25
C VAL A 482 -19.63 12.46 -6.47
N THR A 483 -20.61 13.12 -5.87
CA THR A 483 -21.70 12.46 -5.13
C THR A 483 -22.39 11.41 -6.00
N LYS A 484 -22.87 11.80 -7.19
CA LYS A 484 -23.53 10.86 -8.12
C LYS A 484 -22.66 9.66 -8.47
N GLY A 485 -21.39 9.89 -8.81
CA GLY A 485 -20.46 8.79 -9.13
C GLY A 485 -20.29 7.82 -7.96
N ASN A 486 -20.26 8.31 -6.72
CA ASN A 486 -20.18 7.49 -5.52
C ASN A 486 -21.51 6.73 -5.26
N GLU A 487 -22.66 7.37 -5.51
CA GLU A 487 -23.98 6.72 -5.46
C GLU A 487 -24.11 5.59 -6.50
N HIS A 488 -23.59 5.77 -7.72
CA HIS A 488 -23.57 4.71 -8.73
C HIS A 488 -22.71 3.52 -8.32
N VAL A 489 -21.54 3.78 -7.73
CA VAL A 489 -20.63 2.72 -7.28
C VAL A 489 -21.26 1.92 -6.14
N ILE A 490 -21.93 2.56 -5.18
CA ILE A 490 -22.58 1.85 -4.08
C ILE A 490 -23.80 1.06 -4.55
N LEU A 491 -24.58 1.62 -5.48
CA LEU A 491 -25.75 0.98 -6.07
C LEU A 491 -25.39 -0.37 -6.71
N ALA A 492 -24.31 -0.41 -7.50
CA ALA A 492 -23.85 -1.65 -8.11
C ALA A 492 -23.52 -2.72 -7.05
N ARG A 493 -22.84 -2.34 -5.96
CA ARG A 493 -22.46 -3.27 -4.88
C ARG A 493 -23.66 -3.76 -4.07
N PHE A 494 -24.64 -2.91 -3.81
CA PHE A 494 -25.87 -3.33 -3.15
C PHE A 494 -26.74 -4.21 -4.04
N SER A 495 -26.76 -3.97 -5.35
CA SER A 495 -27.44 -4.84 -6.30
C SER A 495 -26.83 -6.26 -6.31
N ASP A 496 -25.51 -6.37 -6.29
CA ASP A 496 -24.83 -7.67 -6.18
C ASP A 496 -25.20 -8.37 -4.86
N ALA A 497 -25.17 -7.62 -3.75
CA ALA A 497 -25.49 -8.14 -2.43
C ALA A 497 -26.94 -8.66 -2.32
N ASP A 498 -27.90 -7.89 -2.84
CA ASP A 498 -29.30 -8.26 -2.91
C ASP A 498 -29.51 -9.51 -3.76
N TYR A 499 -28.84 -9.59 -4.92
CA TYR A 499 -28.86 -10.78 -5.74
C TYR A 499 -28.36 -12.02 -4.96
N PHE A 500 -27.18 -11.95 -4.32
CA PHE A 500 -26.62 -13.11 -3.61
C PHE A 500 -27.52 -13.58 -2.46
N ILE A 501 -28.01 -12.67 -1.61
CA ILE A 501 -28.96 -13.02 -0.54
C ILE A 501 -30.24 -13.61 -1.13
N SER A 502 -30.79 -13.02 -2.19
CA SER A 502 -32.01 -13.51 -2.81
C SER A 502 -31.85 -14.93 -3.36
N GLN A 503 -30.65 -15.31 -3.82
CA GLN A 503 -30.36 -16.68 -4.24
C GLN A 503 -30.20 -17.61 -3.03
N ASP A 504 -29.54 -17.14 -1.98
CA ASP A 504 -29.22 -17.94 -0.80
C ASP A 504 -30.46 -18.30 0.04
N VAL A 505 -31.44 -17.40 0.13
CA VAL A 505 -32.67 -17.63 0.89
C VAL A 505 -33.68 -18.54 0.18
N LYS A 506 -33.46 -18.89 -1.10
CA LYS A 506 -34.36 -19.79 -1.85
C LYS A 506 -34.34 -21.23 -1.34
N LYS A 507 -33.30 -21.64 -0.61
CA LYS A 507 -33.16 -22.99 -0.07
C LYS A 507 -32.86 -22.95 1.43
N PRO A 508 -33.38 -23.90 2.22
CA PRO A 508 -33.02 -24.02 3.64
C PRO A 508 -31.51 -24.19 3.83
N LEU A 509 -30.96 -23.61 4.90
CA LEU A 509 -29.52 -23.66 5.21
C LEU A 509 -28.92 -25.08 5.21
N LYS A 510 -29.70 -26.09 5.62
CA LYS A 510 -29.28 -27.51 5.63
C LYS A 510 -28.93 -28.04 4.24
N ASP A 511 -29.51 -27.48 3.19
CA ASP A 511 -29.31 -27.94 1.80
C ASP A 511 -27.94 -27.49 1.26
N TYR A 512 -27.25 -26.59 1.97
CA TYR A 512 -25.87 -26.17 1.69
C TYR A 512 -24.82 -27.11 2.30
N LEU A 513 -25.20 -27.97 3.26
CA LEU A 513 -24.26 -28.86 3.95
C LEU A 513 -23.44 -29.76 3.03
N PRO A 514 -23.99 -30.37 1.96
CA PRO A 514 -23.20 -31.21 1.08
C PRO A 514 -22.03 -30.46 0.42
N ARG A 515 -22.19 -29.15 0.14
CA ARG A 515 -21.11 -28.32 -0.41
C ARG A 515 -19.97 -28.10 0.58
N LEU A 516 -20.19 -28.23 1.89
CA LEU A 516 -19.09 -28.14 2.85
C LEU A 516 -18.06 -29.26 2.68
N ASP A 517 -18.40 -30.35 1.99
CA ASP A 517 -17.45 -31.41 1.68
C ASP A 517 -16.38 -30.97 0.67
N THR A 518 -16.69 -30.00 -0.20
CA THR A 518 -15.75 -29.43 -1.16
C THR A 518 -14.86 -28.34 -0.55
N LEU A 519 -15.19 -27.88 0.66
CA LEU A 519 -14.43 -26.90 1.42
C LEU A 519 -13.45 -27.63 2.33
N VAL A 520 -12.18 -27.64 1.98
CA VAL A 520 -11.17 -28.33 2.80
C VAL A 520 -10.85 -27.53 4.03
N PHE A 521 -10.98 -28.19 5.19
CA PHE A 521 -10.53 -27.64 6.46
C PHE A 521 -9.03 -27.87 6.65
N HIS A 522 -8.55 -29.07 6.34
CA HIS A 522 -7.13 -29.43 6.44
C HIS A 522 -6.84 -30.72 5.66
N GLU A 523 -5.70 -30.80 4.96
CA GLU A 523 -5.36 -31.95 4.09
C GLU A 523 -5.50 -33.32 4.78
N ARG A 524 -5.06 -33.43 6.04
CA ARG A 524 -5.15 -34.68 6.83
C ARG A 524 -6.45 -34.86 7.60
N LEU A 525 -7.25 -33.81 7.78
CA LEU A 525 -8.46 -33.84 8.62
C LEU A 525 -9.75 -33.71 7.80
N GLY A 526 -9.64 -33.65 6.48
CA GLY A 526 -10.75 -33.63 5.54
C GLY A 526 -11.43 -32.26 5.41
N SER A 527 -12.72 -32.31 5.11
CA SER A 527 -13.56 -31.17 4.77
C SER A 527 -14.13 -30.42 5.98
N MET A 528 -14.74 -29.27 5.73
CA MET A 528 -15.54 -28.54 6.71
C MET A 528 -16.75 -29.38 7.16
N LEU A 529 -17.35 -30.17 6.26
CA LEU A 529 -18.39 -31.13 6.63
C LEU A 529 -17.87 -32.17 7.63
N ALA A 530 -16.72 -32.78 7.33
CA ALA A 530 -16.09 -33.74 8.24
C ALA A 530 -15.74 -33.12 9.60
N LYS A 531 -15.38 -31.83 9.63
CA LYS A 531 -15.18 -31.09 10.89
C LYS A 531 -16.49 -30.93 11.66
N ASN A 532 -17.58 -30.56 11.00
CA ASN A 532 -18.90 -30.43 11.64
C ASN A 532 -19.36 -31.75 12.25
N ASP A 533 -19.19 -32.87 11.53
CA ASP A 533 -19.53 -34.20 12.05
C ASP A 533 -18.72 -34.55 13.30
N ARG A 534 -17.42 -34.20 13.33
CA ARG A 534 -16.59 -34.34 14.53
C ARG A 534 -17.08 -33.46 15.68
N VAL A 535 -17.40 -32.19 15.42
CA VAL A 535 -17.92 -31.27 16.44
C VAL A 535 -19.22 -31.79 17.02
N ALA A 536 -20.18 -32.17 16.17
CA ALA A 536 -21.46 -32.75 16.59
C ALA A 536 -21.26 -34.05 17.40
N GLY A 537 -20.34 -34.92 16.98
CA GLY A 537 -20.03 -36.16 17.69
C GLY A 537 -19.47 -35.95 19.10
N LEU A 538 -18.84 -34.80 19.38
CA LEU A 538 -18.34 -34.47 20.72
C LEU A 538 -19.45 -33.98 21.67
N VAL A 539 -20.53 -33.42 21.14
CA VAL A 539 -21.60 -32.78 21.93
C VAL A 539 -22.20 -33.74 22.94
N SER A 540 -22.58 -34.97 22.53
CA SER A 540 -23.22 -35.93 23.43
C SER A 540 -22.34 -36.32 24.62
N ARG A 541 -21.02 -36.45 24.39
CA ARG A 541 -20.07 -36.81 25.45
C ARG A 541 -19.85 -35.64 26.41
N LEU A 542 -19.68 -34.44 25.88
CA LEU A 542 -19.46 -33.23 26.68
C LEU A 542 -20.71 -32.86 27.48
N GLY A 543 -21.89 -32.91 26.88
CA GLY A 543 -23.15 -32.59 27.55
C GLY A 543 -23.41 -33.50 28.76
N LYS A 544 -23.12 -34.82 28.64
CA LYS A 544 -23.22 -35.76 29.77
C LYS A 544 -22.21 -35.46 30.89
N LEU A 545 -21.00 -35.01 30.55
CA LEU A 545 -19.98 -34.66 31.55
C LEU A 545 -20.34 -33.37 32.29
N LEU A 546 -21.08 -32.47 31.65
CA LEU A 546 -21.50 -31.18 32.18
C LEU A 546 -22.91 -31.20 32.79
N ASP A 547 -23.56 -32.37 32.86
CA ASP A 547 -24.93 -32.55 33.38
C ASP A 547 -25.98 -31.69 32.65
N VAL A 548 -25.82 -31.52 31.33
CA VAL A 548 -26.76 -30.80 30.46
C VAL A 548 -27.97 -31.68 30.13
N ASP A 549 -29.15 -31.07 30.06
CA ASP A 549 -30.39 -31.78 29.74
C ASP A 549 -30.33 -32.48 28.36
N LYS A 550 -31.05 -33.60 28.24
CA LYS A 550 -31.06 -34.42 27.02
C LYS A 550 -31.58 -33.67 25.80
N GLU A 551 -32.53 -32.76 25.96
CA GLU A 551 -33.08 -32.01 24.84
C GLU A 551 -32.09 -30.95 24.35
N ASP A 552 -31.43 -30.25 25.27
CA ASP A 552 -30.35 -29.31 24.94
C ASP A 552 -29.17 -29.99 24.24
N ILE A 553 -28.81 -31.21 24.65
CA ILE A 553 -27.78 -32.01 23.96
C ILE A 553 -28.16 -32.29 22.50
N LYS A 554 -29.42 -32.64 22.22
CA LYS A 554 -29.87 -32.88 20.84
C LYS A 554 -29.87 -31.59 20.02
N ILE A 555 -30.30 -30.47 20.61
CA ILE A 555 -30.28 -29.16 19.96
C ILE A 555 -28.85 -28.79 19.61
N ALA A 556 -27.92 -28.92 20.56
CA ALA A 556 -26.50 -28.64 20.35
C ALA A 556 -25.86 -29.58 19.31
N GLU A 557 -26.23 -30.85 19.26
CA GLU A 557 -25.74 -31.78 18.24
C GLU A 557 -26.21 -31.35 16.83
N LYS A 558 -27.50 -30.99 16.71
CA LYS A 558 -28.04 -30.45 15.46
C LYS A 558 -27.34 -29.15 15.06
N ALA A 559 -27.12 -28.24 16.02
CA ALA A 559 -26.38 -27.00 15.80
C ALA A 559 -24.95 -27.27 15.30
N GLY A 560 -24.24 -28.24 15.91
CA GLY A 560 -22.91 -28.66 15.47
C GLY A 560 -22.88 -29.14 14.02
N LYS A 561 -23.87 -29.96 13.62
CA LYS A 561 -23.99 -30.45 12.22
C LYS A 561 -24.20 -29.32 11.22
N ILE A 562 -25.04 -28.35 11.55
CA ILE A 562 -25.39 -27.24 10.64
C ILE A 562 -24.42 -26.04 10.71
N SER A 563 -23.51 -26.03 11.68
CA SER A 563 -22.58 -24.92 11.87
C SER A 563 -21.77 -24.67 10.59
N LYS A 564 -21.50 -23.41 10.24
CA LYS A 564 -20.68 -23.06 9.07
C LYS A 564 -21.26 -23.45 7.71
N ALA A 565 -22.53 -23.88 7.62
CA ALA A 565 -23.22 -24.12 6.35
C ALA A 565 -23.31 -22.87 5.46
N ASP A 566 -23.31 -21.69 6.08
CA ASP A 566 -23.23 -20.38 5.46
C ASP A 566 -21.97 -20.19 4.61
N LEU A 567 -20.85 -20.87 4.90
CA LEU A 567 -19.63 -20.80 4.08
C LEU A 567 -19.84 -21.27 2.62
N ALA A 568 -20.92 -22.01 2.35
CA ALA A 568 -21.28 -22.46 1.01
C ALA A 568 -22.36 -21.59 0.34
N THR A 569 -22.78 -20.49 0.96
CA THR A 569 -23.71 -19.50 0.40
C THR A 569 -22.97 -18.52 -0.51
N GLN A 570 -23.64 -17.96 -1.52
CA GLN A 570 -23.03 -17.01 -2.44
C GLN A 570 -22.57 -15.76 -1.70
N MET A 571 -23.37 -15.26 -0.75
CA MET A 571 -23.06 -14.07 0.04
C MET A 571 -21.71 -14.20 0.76
N VAL A 572 -21.48 -15.30 1.47
CA VAL A 572 -20.22 -15.49 2.23
C VAL A 572 -19.02 -15.77 1.30
N VAL A 573 -19.25 -16.41 0.16
CA VAL A 573 -18.20 -16.65 -0.85
C VAL A 573 -17.74 -15.34 -1.50
N GLU A 574 -18.67 -14.46 -1.84
CA GLU A 574 -18.37 -13.19 -2.54
C GLU A 574 -17.98 -12.07 -1.56
N MET A 575 -18.52 -12.08 -0.34
CA MET A 575 -18.23 -11.11 0.71
C MET A 575 -17.51 -11.74 1.91
N THR A 576 -16.28 -12.22 1.67
CA THR A 576 -15.44 -12.90 2.68
C THR A 576 -15.07 -12.08 3.92
N SER A 577 -15.37 -10.78 3.96
CA SER A 577 -15.14 -9.91 5.11
C SER A 577 -16.32 -9.86 6.10
N LEU A 578 -17.46 -10.48 5.77
CA LEU A 578 -18.55 -10.78 6.68
C LEU A 578 -18.19 -11.97 7.59
#